data_AF-A0A819MCB0-F1
#
_entry.id   AF-A0A819MCB0-F1
#
_cell.length_a   1.000
_cell.length_b   1.000
_cell.length_c   1.000
_cell.angle_alpha   90.00
_cell.angle_beta   90.00
_cell.angle_gamma   90.00
#
_symmetry.space_group_name_H-M   'P 1'
#
loop_
_entity.id
_entity.type
_entity.pdbx_description
1 polymer ?
#
loop_
_entity_poly.entity_id
_entity_poly.type
_entity_poly.pdbx_seq_one_letter_code
_entity_poly.pdbx_strand_id
1 'polypeptide(L)'
;SISSAKLNFFNDKVFQPSFIPKTLEDVLSLAIITQADGSTANAAGLVPYYDAKEVIKTFVMVTDEEENADGKTADGFSGRFFELFMKYREQIYPAKLVFISFLSHQHAEGQMYSQFKNANVPDVLQFKFNRERPDLTKIDNLIGLLSTGSSASFDNNLEPLQAEFQANGVESVITRLIGTQDENSAPMDVQMETSAQLHALSAGFKGYASSVTYLQMPLWSLTTYMNLNDYYRLFENSCLGRYDGEVYEALMERARLNPSNRHRVHPVWLSVKQGTLCKL
;
A
#
# COMPACT_ATOMS: atom_id res chain seq x y z
N SER A 1 -17.41 -4.35 -9.24
CA SER A 1 -16.36 -3.69 -8.45
C SER A 1 -16.33 -4.35 -7.09
N ILE A 2 -15.18 -4.86 -6.63
CA ILE A 2 -15.07 -5.61 -5.36
C ILE A 2 -15.02 -4.64 -4.15
N SER A 3 -14.61 -3.39 -4.36
CA SER A 3 -14.80 -2.29 -3.41
C SER A 3 -15.05 -0.97 -4.15
N SER A 4 -15.68 0.00 -3.48
CA SER A 4 -15.77 1.38 -3.95
C SER A 4 -14.74 2.19 -3.15
N ALA A 5 -13.54 2.33 -3.69
CA ALA A 5 -12.45 3.07 -3.07
C ALA A 5 -12.25 4.40 -3.79
N LYS A 6 -11.97 5.46 -3.02
CA LYS A 6 -11.57 6.78 -3.52
C LYS A 6 -10.11 7.01 -3.15
N LEU A 7 -9.29 7.38 -4.13
CA LEU A 7 -7.91 7.78 -3.92
C LEU A 7 -7.81 9.30 -3.94
N ASN A 8 -7.38 9.88 -2.83
CA ASN A 8 -7.14 11.32 -2.71
C ASN A 8 -5.73 11.56 -2.19
N PHE A 9 -5.18 12.72 -2.56
CA PHE A 9 -3.96 13.25 -1.98
C PHE A 9 -4.28 14.46 -1.11
N PHE A 10 -3.35 14.79 -0.22
CA PHE A 10 -3.46 15.95 0.64
C PHE A 10 -2.10 16.57 0.94
N ASN A 11 -2.13 17.87 1.20
CA ASN A 11 -1.04 18.68 1.75
C ASN A 11 -1.65 19.62 2.80
N ASP A 12 -1.95 20.87 2.46
CA ASP A 12 -2.79 21.82 3.20
C ASP A 12 -4.28 21.71 2.83
N LYS A 13 -4.59 21.03 1.71
CA LYS A 13 -5.94 20.74 1.21
C LYS A 13 -5.99 19.39 0.52
N VAL A 14 -7.20 18.88 0.29
CA VAL A 14 -7.40 17.69 -0.55
C VAL A 14 -7.29 18.04 -2.01
N PHE A 15 -6.65 17.17 -2.78
CA PHE A 15 -6.69 17.21 -4.23
C PHE A 15 -6.81 15.80 -4.82
N GLN A 16 -7.40 15.74 -6.01
CA GLN A 16 -7.57 14.50 -6.74
C GLN A 16 -6.31 14.17 -7.54
N PRO A 17 -5.96 12.88 -7.71
CA PRO A 17 -4.95 12.49 -8.68
C PRO A 17 -5.36 12.94 -10.09
N SER A 18 -4.39 13.27 -10.94
CA SER A 18 -4.65 13.65 -12.34
C SER A 18 -5.23 12.49 -13.16
N PHE A 19 -4.97 11.25 -12.73
CA PHE A 19 -5.59 10.03 -13.25
C PHE A 19 -5.59 8.94 -12.17
N ILE A 20 -6.56 8.02 -12.23
CA ILE A 20 -6.57 6.84 -11.35
C ILE A 20 -5.59 5.81 -11.91
N PRO A 21 -4.52 5.45 -11.18
CA PRO A 21 -3.51 4.55 -11.71
C PRO A 21 -4.08 3.14 -11.84
N LYS A 22 -3.80 2.48 -12.97
CA LYS A 22 -4.21 1.09 -13.24
C LYS A 22 -3.03 0.14 -13.39
N THR A 23 -1.84 0.68 -13.66
CA THR A 23 -0.60 -0.08 -13.81
C THR A 23 0.52 0.44 -12.89
N LEU A 24 1.63 -0.27 -12.81
CA LEU A 24 2.80 0.19 -12.07
C LEU A 24 3.38 1.49 -12.67
N GLU A 25 3.42 1.57 -14.00
CA GLU A 25 3.90 2.74 -14.73
C GLU A 25 3.03 3.96 -14.45
N ASP A 26 1.72 3.77 -14.35
CA ASP A 26 0.78 4.80 -13.94
C ASP A 26 1.10 5.31 -12.53
N VAL A 27 1.34 4.41 -11.58
CA VAL A 27 1.70 4.77 -10.19
C VAL A 27 3.01 5.56 -10.16
N LEU A 28 4.05 5.10 -10.87
CA LEU A 28 5.33 5.80 -10.95
C LEU A 28 5.18 7.18 -11.60
N SER A 29 4.39 7.27 -12.66
CA SER A 29 4.11 8.53 -13.35
C SER A 29 3.35 9.49 -12.42
N LEU A 30 2.35 8.99 -11.69
CA LEU A 30 1.59 9.77 -10.73
C LEU A 30 2.46 10.27 -9.58
N ALA A 31 3.39 9.44 -9.08
CA ALA A 31 4.32 9.83 -8.03
C ALA A 31 5.29 10.96 -8.48
N ILE A 32 5.74 10.94 -9.74
CA ILE A 32 6.63 11.96 -10.29
C ILE A 32 5.93 13.32 -10.43
N ILE A 33 4.67 13.32 -10.87
CA ILE A 33 3.91 14.56 -11.11
C ILE A 33 3.27 15.13 -9.85
N THR A 34 3.05 14.29 -8.83
CA THR A 34 2.46 14.74 -7.56
C THR A 34 3.52 15.48 -6.75
N GLN A 35 3.37 16.80 -6.66
CA GLN A 35 4.25 17.63 -5.86
C GLN A 35 3.85 17.54 -4.39
N ALA A 36 4.84 17.30 -3.52
CA ALA A 36 4.69 17.45 -2.09
C ALA A 36 5.02 18.90 -1.72
N ASP A 37 4.13 19.56 -0.97
CA ASP A 37 4.39 20.87 -0.37
C ASP A 37 4.83 20.70 1.08
N GLY A 38 5.51 21.72 1.63
CA GLY A 38 6.13 21.70 2.96
C GLY A 38 5.15 21.71 4.16
N SER A 39 3.86 21.45 3.96
CA SER A 39 2.87 21.34 5.03
C SER A 39 2.21 19.97 5.01
N THR A 40 2.09 19.39 6.19
CA THR A 40 1.47 18.08 6.42
C THR A 40 0.25 18.31 7.30
N ALA A 41 -0.92 18.52 6.66
CA ALA A 41 -2.20 18.69 7.33
C ALA A 41 -3.09 17.47 7.07
N ASN A 42 -2.90 16.38 7.82
CA ASN A 42 -3.70 15.16 7.68
C ASN A 42 -5.20 15.44 7.88
N ALA A 43 -5.54 16.36 8.78
CA ALA A 43 -6.91 16.85 8.99
C ALA A 43 -7.52 17.39 7.70
N ALA A 44 -6.75 18.08 6.85
CA ALA A 44 -7.24 18.58 5.57
C ALA A 44 -7.77 17.44 4.68
N GLY A 45 -7.12 16.26 4.73
CA GLY A 45 -7.56 15.01 4.10
C GLY A 45 -9.01 14.60 4.43
N LEU A 46 -9.48 14.94 5.62
CA LEU A 46 -10.78 14.55 6.15
C LEU A 46 -11.87 15.60 5.95
N VAL A 47 -11.49 16.88 5.82
CA VAL A 47 -12.41 18.03 5.73
C VAL A 47 -13.52 17.83 4.70
N PRO A 48 -13.26 17.45 3.42
CA PRO A 48 -14.32 17.33 2.43
C PRO A 48 -15.40 16.32 2.81
N TYR A 49 -15.00 15.23 3.48
CA TYR A 49 -15.92 14.18 3.91
C TYR A 49 -16.73 14.61 5.13
N TYR A 50 -16.11 15.34 6.06
CA TYR A 50 -16.80 15.88 7.22
C TYR A 50 -17.83 16.95 6.82
N ASP A 51 -17.46 17.85 5.92
CA ASP A 51 -18.31 18.95 5.46
C ASP A 51 -19.48 18.43 4.62
N ALA A 52 -19.23 17.47 3.73
CA ALA A 52 -20.26 16.84 2.91
C ALA A 52 -21.14 15.83 3.69
N LYS A 53 -20.80 15.54 4.95
CA LYS A 53 -21.39 14.44 5.76
C LYS A 53 -21.36 13.11 5.00
N GLU A 54 -20.29 12.89 4.22
CA GLU A 54 -20.13 11.68 3.42
C GLU A 54 -19.72 10.51 4.34
N VAL A 55 -20.45 9.39 4.26
CA VAL A 55 -20.17 8.19 5.04
C VAL A 55 -19.04 7.38 4.40
N ILE A 56 -17.89 7.37 5.07
CA ILE A 56 -16.71 6.58 4.74
C ILE A 56 -16.53 5.53 5.82
N LYS A 57 -16.56 4.26 5.44
CA LYS A 57 -16.51 3.14 6.40
C LYS A 57 -15.11 2.90 6.96
N THR A 58 -14.10 3.07 6.11
CA THR A 58 -12.70 2.82 6.43
C THR A 58 -11.85 3.90 5.79
N PHE A 59 -11.07 4.59 6.61
CA PHE A 59 -10.00 5.46 6.15
C PHE A 59 -8.69 4.69 6.15
N VAL A 60 -7.99 4.70 5.03
CA VAL A 60 -6.60 4.24 4.94
C VAL A 60 -5.75 5.49 4.78
N MET A 61 -4.97 5.81 5.81
CA MET A 61 -4.14 7.00 5.85
C MET A 61 -2.68 6.61 5.71
N VAL A 62 -2.03 7.14 4.68
CA VAL A 62 -0.63 6.85 4.39
C VAL A 62 0.19 8.11 4.61
N THR A 63 1.08 8.05 5.59
CA THR A 63 1.73 9.24 6.14
C THR A 63 2.95 8.83 6.96
N ASP A 64 3.82 9.77 7.28
CA ASP A 64 4.83 9.61 8.33
C ASP A 64 4.35 10.09 9.71
N GLU A 65 3.10 10.53 9.81
CA GLU A 65 2.43 11.00 11.03
C GLU A 65 3.01 12.27 11.65
N GLU A 66 3.79 13.06 10.90
CA GLU A 66 4.34 14.35 11.34
C GLU A 66 3.38 15.52 11.01
N GLU A 67 2.14 15.44 11.51
CA GLU A 67 1.12 16.48 11.25
C GLU A 67 1.50 17.83 11.88
N ASN A 68 1.59 18.88 11.07
CA ASN A 68 2.08 20.20 11.49
C ASN A 68 1.10 21.37 11.25
N ALA A 69 -0.04 21.13 10.59
CA ALA A 69 -1.09 22.13 10.39
C ALA A 69 -2.50 21.61 10.71
N ASP A 70 -3.41 22.55 11.00
CA ASP A 70 -4.82 22.29 11.28
C ASP A 70 -5.62 22.13 9.97
N GLY A 71 -6.65 21.28 10.00
CA GLY A 71 -7.72 21.27 9.00
C GLY A 71 -8.81 22.25 9.41
N LYS A 72 -9.39 22.96 8.43
CA LYS A 72 -10.49 23.91 8.63
C LYS A 72 -11.73 23.42 7.92
N THR A 73 -12.80 23.26 8.68
CA THR A 73 -14.12 22.80 8.20
C THR A 73 -15.03 23.98 7.88
N ALA A 74 -16.08 23.73 7.10
CA ALA A 74 -17.03 24.76 6.70
C ALA A 74 -17.85 25.34 7.87
N ASP A 75 -18.00 24.60 8.97
CA ASP A 75 -18.69 25.06 10.19
C ASP A 75 -17.80 25.91 11.12
N GLY A 76 -16.57 26.20 10.70
CA GLY A 76 -15.61 27.03 11.42
C GLY A 76 -14.75 26.28 12.42
N PHE A 77 -14.89 24.96 12.57
CA PHE A 77 -13.97 24.17 13.39
C PHE A 77 -12.58 24.10 12.74
N SER A 78 -11.55 24.35 13.56
CA SER A 78 -10.12 24.21 13.23
C SER A 78 -9.47 23.27 14.25
N GLY A 79 -8.79 22.23 13.78
CA GLY A 79 -8.14 21.26 14.66
C GLY A 79 -7.24 20.28 13.90
N ARG A 80 -6.51 19.44 14.65
CA ARG A 80 -5.68 18.38 14.09
C ARG A 80 -6.53 17.18 13.72
N PHE A 81 -5.90 16.20 13.08
CA PHE A 81 -6.61 15.08 12.51
C PHE A 81 -7.33 14.26 13.58
N PHE A 82 -6.71 14.10 14.75
CA PHE A 82 -7.32 13.37 15.87
C PHE A 82 -8.66 14.00 16.27
N GLU A 83 -8.71 15.30 16.54
CA GLU A 83 -9.94 15.97 16.97
C GLU A 83 -11.00 15.93 15.87
N LEU A 84 -10.61 16.20 14.62
CA LEU A 84 -11.56 16.16 13.50
C LEU A 84 -12.11 14.76 13.25
N PHE A 85 -11.27 13.72 13.36
CA PHE A 85 -11.69 12.33 13.18
C PHE A 85 -12.63 11.86 14.30
N MET A 86 -12.38 12.28 15.56
CA MET A 86 -13.30 11.99 16.65
C MET A 86 -14.66 12.66 16.43
N LYS A 87 -14.69 13.92 15.98
CA LYS A 87 -15.94 14.60 15.60
C LYS A 87 -16.65 13.92 14.43
N TYR A 88 -15.89 13.45 13.43
CA TYR A 88 -16.44 12.66 12.33
C TYR A 88 -17.09 11.37 12.84
N ARG A 89 -16.43 10.64 13.74
CA ARG A 89 -16.96 9.39 14.31
C ARG A 89 -18.23 9.59 15.12
N GLU A 90 -18.28 10.66 15.89
CA GLU A 90 -19.43 11.01 16.72
C GLU A 90 -20.63 11.43 15.86
N GLN A 91 -20.40 12.26 14.83
CA GLN A 91 -21.49 12.96 14.14
C GLN A 91 -21.92 12.32 12.83
N ILE A 92 -21.06 11.55 12.18
CA ILE A 92 -21.29 11.03 10.82
C ILE A 92 -21.29 9.50 10.84
N TYR A 93 -20.16 8.88 11.17
CA TYR A 93 -20.04 7.42 11.15
C TYR A 93 -18.83 6.94 11.96
N PRO A 94 -18.96 5.89 12.80
CA PRO A 94 -17.84 5.30 13.56
C PRO A 94 -16.89 4.53 12.63
N ALA A 95 -16.16 5.26 11.79
CA ALA A 95 -15.29 4.72 10.78
C ALA A 95 -14.08 4.00 11.37
N LYS A 96 -13.62 2.96 10.68
CA LYS A 96 -12.32 2.32 10.92
C LYS A 96 -11.20 3.21 10.40
N LEU A 97 -10.05 3.17 11.04
CA LEU A 97 -8.87 3.91 10.62
C LEU A 97 -7.67 2.97 10.55
N VAL A 98 -6.97 3.02 9.41
CA VAL A 98 -5.79 2.20 9.15
C VAL A 98 -4.66 3.14 8.78
N PHE A 99 -3.66 3.25 9.65
CA PHE A 99 -2.43 3.96 9.37
C PHE A 99 -1.45 3.05 8.64
N ILE A 100 -0.89 3.56 7.55
CA ILE A 100 0.28 3.01 6.87
C ILE A 100 1.39 4.01 7.08
N SER A 101 2.20 3.76 8.10
CA SER A 101 3.10 4.73 8.71
C SER A 101 4.52 4.52 8.23
N PHE A 102 5.11 5.54 7.60
CA PHE A 102 6.52 5.52 7.17
C PHE A 102 7.39 6.24 8.19
N LEU A 103 7.83 5.51 9.21
CA LEU A 103 8.55 6.06 10.36
C LEU A 103 10.08 5.92 10.18
N SER A 104 10.83 6.82 10.81
CA SER A 104 12.30 6.83 10.76
C SER A 104 12.94 5.63 11.47
N HIS A 105 12.31 5.12 12.53
CA HIS A 105 12.81 3.98 13.30
C HIS A 105 11.78 2.86 13.37
N GLN A 106 12.24 1.59 13.31
CA GLN A 106 11.36 0.42 13.32
C GLN A 106 10.50 0.30 14.60
N HIS A 107 10.99 0.85 15.72
CA HIS A 107 10.29 0.85 17.00
C HIS A 107 9.61 2.19 17.33
N ALA A 108 9.72 3.19 16.46
CA ALA A 108 9.00 4.45 16.67
C ALA A 108 7.50 4.20 16.65
N GLU A 109 6.77 4.96 17.46
CA GLU A 109 5.32 5.07 17.38
C GLU A 109 5.02 6.43 16.74
N GLY A 110 4.18 6.44 15.72
CA GLY A 110 3.77 7.67 15.08
C GLY A 110 2.98 8.55 16.04
N GLN A 111 3.17 9.87 15.93
CA GLN A 111 2.57 10.85 16.84
C GLN A 111 1.05 10.76 16.83
N MET A 112 0.46 10.64 15.64
CA MET A 112 -0.99 10.61 15.47
C MET A 112 -1.58 9.33 16.06
N TYR A 113 -1.03 8.17 15.72
CA TYR A 113 -1.49 6.88 16.25
C TYR A 113 -1.38 6.82 17.77
N SER A 114 -0.31 7.38 18.35
CA SER A 114 -0.14 7.47 19.80
C SER A 114 -1.31 8.19 20.47
N GLN A 115 -1.86 9.25 19.86
CA GLN A 115 -3.05 9.95 20.38
C GLN A 115 -4.28 9.03 20.42
N PHE A 116 -4.53 8.28 19.33
CA PHE A 116 -5.62 7.31 19.26
C PHE A 116 -5.49 6.19 20.30
N LYS A 117 -4.29 5.64 20.44
CA LYS A 117 -3.98 4.59 21.41
C LYS A 117 -4.16 5.08 22.84
N ASN A 118 -3.63 6.26 23.17
CA ASN A 118 -3.75 6.85 24.51
C ASN A 118 -5.20 7.16 24.88
N ALA A 119 -6.02 7.53 23.89
CA ALA A 119 -7.46 7.74 24.06
C ALA A 119 -8.29 6.43 24.02
N ASN A 120 -7.65 5.26 23.89
CA ASN A 120 -8.29 3.94 23.77
C ASN A 120 -9.37 3.90 22.67
N VAL A 121 -9.09 4.53 21.54
CA VAL A 121 -10.04 4.58 20.42
C VAL A 121 -10.08 3.21 19.72
N PRO A 122 -11.26 2.55 19.60
CA PRO A 122 -11.35 1.25 18.96
C PRO A 122 -11.24 1.34 17.44
N ASP A 123 -10.97 0.22 16.77
CA ASP A 123 -10.93 0.11 15.29
C ASP A 123 -9.88 1.02 14.62
N VAL A 124 -8.77 1.29 15.32
CA VAL A 124 -7.61 1.99 14.76
C VAL A 124 -6.44 1.01 14.68
N LEU A 125 -5.92 0.80 13.47
CA LEU A 125 -4.80 -0.09 13.19
C LEU A 125 -3.61 0.73 12.67
N GLN A 126 -2.39 0.26 12.95
CA GLN A 126 -1.17 0.87 12.42
C GLN A 126 -0.24 -0.20 11.84
N PHE A 127 0.16 0.01 10.60
CA PHE A 127 1.17 -0.77 9.92
C PHE A 127 2.42 0.08 9.73
N LYS A 128 3.50 -0.32 10.39
CA LYS A 128 4.76 0.42 10.39
C LYS A 128 5.68 -0.07 9.28
N PHE A 129 6.11 0.86 8.45
CA PHE A 129 7.13 0.70 7.43
C PHE A 129 8.33 1.57 7.79
N ASN A 130 9.53 1.04 7.52
CA ASN A 130 10.74 1.84 7.63
C ASN A 130 10.81 2.79 6.43
N ARG A 131 11.03 4.09 6.69
CA ARG A 131 11.06 5.14 5.66
C ARG A 131 12.16 4.90 4.59
N GLU A 132 13.32 4.37 4.99
CA GLU A 132 14.46 4.14 4.09
C GLU A 132 14.40 2.78 3.38
N ARG A 133 13.84 1.77 4.04
CA ARG A 133 13.77 0.38 3.56
C ARG A 133 12.40 -0.23 3.84
N PRO A 134 11.35 0.18 3.12
CA PRO A 134 10.01 -0.36 3.32
C PRO A 134 10.00 -1.85 2.93
N ASP A 135 9.64 -2.70 3.88
CA ASP A 135 9.45 -4.12 3.63
C ASP A 135 8.06 -4.36 3.04
N LEU A 136 8.00 -4.46 1.71
CA LEU A 136 6.75 -4.61 0.97
C LEU A 136 6.06 -5.96 1.20
N THR A 137 6.75 -6.97 1.74
CA THR A 137 6.11 -8.27 2.08
C THR A 137 5.01 -8.11 3.14
N LYS A 138 5.06 -7.02 3.91
CA LYS A 138 4.02 -6.68 4.90
C LYS A 138 2.72 -6.18 4.26
N ILE A 139 2.73 -5.79 2.99
CA ILE A 139 1.52 -5.35 2.29
C ILE A 139 0.57 -6.52 2.10
N ASP A 140 1.07 -7.72 1.80
CA ASP A 140 0.23 -8.90 1.65
C ASP A 140 -0.49 -9.24 2.97
N ASN A 141 0.22 -9.13 4.09
CA ASN A 141 -0.36 -9.30 5.43
C ASN A 141 -1.42 -8.22 5.73
N LEU A 142 -1.16 -6.97 5.33
CA LEU A 142 -2.11 -5.86 5.47
C LEU A 142 -3.38 -6.12 4.65
N ILE A 143 -3.24 -6.49 3.38
CA ILE A 143 -4.38 -6.79 2.51
C ILE A 143 -5.15 -7.99 3.04
N GLY A 144 -4.45 -9.03 3.51
CA GLY A 144 -5.05 -10.16 4.19
C GLY A 144 -5.87 -9.73 5.40
N LEU A 145 -5.31 -8.91 6.29
CA LEU A 145 -6.00 -8.42 7.49
C LEU A 145 -7.19 -7.51 7.17
N LEU A 146 -7.09 -6.65 6.16
CA LEU A 146 -8.22 -5.81 5.74
C LEU A 146 -9.34 -6.63 5.07
N SER A 147 -8.96 -7.69 4.35
CA SER A 147 -9.90 -8.61 3.73
C SER A 147 -10.64 -9.45 4.77
N THR A 148 -9.96 -9.89 5.84
CA THR A 148 -10.57 -10.64 6.95
C THR A 148 -11.34 -9.74 7.93
N GLY A 149 -10.85 -8.51 8.14
CA GLY A 149 -11.38 -7.50 9.07
C GLY A 149 -12.62 -6.74 8.59
N SER A 150 -13.15 -7.06 7.40
CA SER A 150 -14.49 -6.63 6.97
C SER A 150 -15.61 -7.31 7.78
N SER A 151 -15.26 -8.33 8.56
CA SER A 151 -16.09 -8.98 9.58
C SER A 151 -15.45 -8.76 10.94
N ALA A 152 -16.20 -8.24 11.91
CA ALA A 152 -15.77 -7.91 13.28
C ALA A 152 -15.28 -9.11 14.13
N SER A 153 -14.83 -10.20 13.51
CA SER A 153 -14.61 -11.50 14.14
C SER A 153 -13.15 -11.93 14.20
N PHE A 154 -12.19 -11.27 13.54
CA PHE A 154 -10.83 -11.84 13.44
C PHE A 154 -10.01 -11.73 14.73
N ASP A 155 -10.04 -10.61 15.45
CA ASP A 155 -9.29 -10.48 16.73
C ASP A 155 -9.82 -11.46 17.79
N ASN A 156 -11.13 -11.74 17.80
CA ASN A 156 -11.72 -12.77 18.65
C ASN A 156 -11.38 -14.21 18.21
N ASN A 157 -10.86 -14.39 16.99
CA ASN A 157 -10.54 -15.69 16.42
C ASN A 157 -9.03 -15.97 16.33
N LEU A 158 -8.17 -14.96 16.50
CA LEU A 158 -6.71 -15.10 16.43
C LEU A 158 -6.15 -16.00 17.52
N GLU A 159 -6.55 -15.78 18.77
CA GLU A 159 -6.12 -16.61 19.90
C GLU A 159 -6.58 -18.08 19.76
N PRO A 160 -7.87 -18.36 19.43
CA PRO A 160 -8.30 -19.72 19.08
C PRO A 160 -7.55 -20.33 17.89
N LEU A 161 -7.30 -19.56 16.83
CA LEU A 161 -6.56 -20.00 15.65
C LEU A 161 -5.12 -20.37 15.98
N GLN A 162 -4.46 -19.57 16.83
CA GLN A 162 -3.10 -19.80 17.26
C GLN A 162 -2.99 -21.02 18.17
N ALA A 163 -3.95 -21.20 19.08
CA ALA A 163 -4.05 -22.41 19.91
C ALA A 163 -4.29 -23.66 19.05
N GLU A 164 -5.17 -23.59 18.05
CA GLU A 164 -5.45 -24.67 17.12
C GLU A 164 -4.23 -25.01 16.24
N PHE A 165 -3.52 -23.99 15.76
CA PHE A 165 -2.27 -24.17 15.01
C PHE A 165 -1.19 -24.87 15.83
N GLN A 166 -1.06 -24.53 17.11
CA GLN A 166 -0.10 -25.16 18.02
C GLN A 166 -0.47 -26.60 18.36
N ALA A 167 -1.77 -26.89 18.51
CA ALA A 167 -2.25 -28.23 18.89
C ALA A 167 -2.31 -29.20 17.70
N ASN A 168 -2.78 -28.73 16.55
CA ASN A 168 -3.21 -29.59 15.44
C ASN A 168 -2.44 -29.32 14.14
N GLY A 169 -1.52 -28.36 14.14
CA GLY A 169 -0.72 -28.02 12.97
C GLY A 169 -1.49 -27.29 11.86
N VAL A 170 -0.75 -26.91 10.82
CA VAL A 170 -1.21 -26.01 9.74
C VAL A 170 -2.38 -26.58 8.94
N GLU A 171 -2.41 -27.90 8.72
CA GLU A 171 -3.42 -28.58 7.92
C GLU A 171 -4.83 -28.44 8.50
N SER A 172 -4.96 -28.45 9.83
CA SER A 172 -6.27 -28.30 10.50
C SER A 172 -6.89 -26.93 10.25
N VAL A 173 -6.08 -25.87 10.35
CA VAL A 173 -6.50 -24.48 10.12
C VAL A 173 -6.89 -24.28 8.66
N ILE A 174 -6.11 -24.82 7.72
CA ILE A 174 -6.39 -24.75 6.28
C ILE A 174 -7.70 -25.47 5.96
N THR A 175 -7.91 -26.67 6.49
CA THR A 175 -9.14 -27.47 6.27
C THR A 175 -10.39 -26.72 6.76
N ARG A 176 -10.29 -26.09 7.94
CA ARG A 176 -11.37 -25.28 8.52
C ARG A 176 -11.69 -24.03 7.68
N LEU A 177 -10.66 -23.36 7.16
CA LEU A 177 -10.80 -22.13 6.38
C LEU A 177 -11.30 -22.38 4.95
N ILE A 178 -10.91 -23.51 4.35
CA ILE A 178 -11.35 -23.89 3.00
C ILE A 178 -12.78 -24.47 3.03
N GLY A 179 -13.24 -24.90 4.21
CA GLY A 179 -14.54 -25.53 4.39
C GLY A 179 -14.50 -26.98 3.89
N THR A 180 -14.90 -27.91 4.75
CA THR A 180 -15.29 -29.25 4.30
C THR A 180 -16.42 -29.09 3.29
N GLN A 181 -16.14 -29.32 2.00
CA GLN A 181 -17.21 -29.65 1.08
C GLN A 181 -17.92 -30.88 1.66
N ASP A 182 -19.21 -30.73 1.92
CA ASP A 182 -20.08 -31.81 2.36
C ASP A 182 -19.97 -32.98 1.38
N GLU A 183 -19.40 -34.10 1.84
CA GLU A 183 -19.36 -35.38 1.10
C GLU A 183 -20.77 -35.97 0.85
N ASN A 184 -21.84 -35.28 1.30
CA ASN A 184 -23.24 -35.62 1.07
C ASN A 184 -23.91 -34.84 -0.08
N SER A 185 -23.15 -34.04 -0.83
CA SER A 185 -23.65 -33.41 -2.06
C SER A 185 -23.71 -34.46 -3.17
N ALA A 186 -24.92 -34.89 -3.54
CA ALA A 186 -25.15 -35.90 -4.59
C ALA A 186 -24.32 -35.63 -5.87
N PRO A 187 -23.80 -36.66 -6.54
CA PRO A 187 -23.02 -36.49 -7.76
C PRO A 187 -23.89 -35.81 -8.82
N MET A 188 -23.45 -34.64 -9.28
CA MET A 188 -24.02 -34.01 -10.45
C MET A 188 -23.57 -34.82 -11.67
N ASP A 189 -24.49 -35.60 -12.25
CA ASP A 189 -24.30 -36.26 -13.54
C ASP A 189 -24.00 -35.19 -14.59
N VAL A 190 -22.72 -35.05 -14.95
CA VAL A 190 -22.30 -34.31 -16.14
C VAL A 190 -22.12 -35.33 -17.24
N GLN A 191 -23.17 -35.53 -18.03
CA GLN A 191 -23.07 -36.21 -19.32
C GLN A 191 -22.08 -35.44 -20.20
N MET A 192 -21.01 -36.13 -20.62
CA MET A 192 -20.14 -35.67 -21.70
C MET A 192 -20.92 -35.68 -23.00
N GLU A 193 -21.33 -34.50 -23.46
CA GLU A 193 -21.61 -34.28 -24.89
C GLU A 193 -20.42 -33.61 -25.57
N THR A 194 -20.13 -34.15 -26.74
CA THR A 194 -18.88 -34.08 -27.48
C THR A 194 -18.75 -32.83 -28.35
N SER A 195 -17.59 -32.19 -28.27
CA SER A 195 -16.73 -31.81 -29.41
C SER A 195 -17.30 -31.07 -30.64
N ALA A 196 -18.29 -30.18 -30.52
CA ALA A 196 -18.78 -29.41 -31.69
C ALA A 196 -19.05 -27.90 -31.51
N GLN A 197 -18.74 -27.28 -30.36
CA GLN A 197 -18.98 -25.82 -30.16
C GLN A 197 -17.71 -24.97 -29.96
N LEU A 198 -16.52 -25.52 -30.19
CA LEU A 198 -15.25 -24.81 -29.99
C LEU A 198 -14.80 -23.90 -31.16
N HIS A 199 -15.64 -23.69 -32.18
CA HIS A 199 -15.32 -22.82 -33.33
C HIS A 199 -16.17 -21.55 -33.48
N ALA A 200 -17.07 -21.23 -32.53
CA ALA A 200 -17.97 -20.07 -32.64
C ALA A 200 -17.84 -18.99 -31.54
N LEU A 201 -16.81 -19.04 -30.67
CA LEU A 201 -16.60 -18.05 -29.59
C LEU A 201 -15.25 -17.31 -29.65
N SER A 202 -14.62 -17.23 -30.84
CA SER A 202 -13.40 -16.43 -31.04
C SER A 202 -13.66 -14.93 -31.35
N ALA A 203 -14.91 -14.47 -31.26
CA ALA A 203 -15.25 -13.06 -31.46
C ALA A 203 -16.09 -12.53 -30.30
N GLY A 204 -15.41 -11.97 -29.29
CA GLY A 204 -16.03 -11.03 -28.34
C GLY A 204 -15.96 -11.42 -26.87
N PHE A 205 -14.77 -11.47 -26.28
CA PHE A 205 -14.60 -11.24 -24.84
C PHE A 205 -13.21 -10.66 -24.58
N LYS A 206 -13.12 -9.33 -24.45
CA LYS A 206 -11.90 -8.62 -24.05
C LYS A 206 -11.91 -8.42 -22.53
N GLY A 207 -10.97 -9.09 -21.87
CA GLY A 207 -10.16 -8.53 -20.78
C GLY A 207 -10.83 -8.36 -19.42
N TYR A 208 -10.77 -9.41 -18.59
CA TYR A 208 -10.75 -9.25 -17.14
C TYR A 208 -9.31 -8.98 -16.71
N ALA A 209 -9.03 -7.79 -16.18
CA ALA A 209 -7.79 -7.46 -15.50
C ALA A 209 -8.09 -7.22 -14.02
N SER A 210 -7.39 -7.97 -13.18
CA SER A 210 -7.34 -7.88 -11.72
C SER A 210 -6.86 -6.50 -11.26
N SER A 211 -7.62 -5.86 -10.38
CA SER A 211 -7.25 -4.58 -9.75
C SER A 211 -6.45 -4.81 -8.48
N VAL A 212 -5.17 -4.44 -8.47
CA VAL A 212 -4.36 -4.28 -7.25
C VAL A 212 -3.98 -2.81 -7.15
N THR A 213 -4.30 -2.19 -6.03
CA THR A 213 -4.06 -0.76 -5.76
C THR A 213 -2.73 -0.62 -5.02
N TYR A 214 -1.80 0.18 -5.56
CA TYR A 214 -0.48 0.42 -4.96
C TYR A 214 -0.34 1.87 -4.46
N LEU A 215 0.42 2.02 -3.39
CA LEU A 215 0.55 3.23 -2.58
C LEU A 215 1.81 4.05 -2.91
N GLN A 216 1.65 5.38 -2.83
CA GLN A 216 2.66 6.40 -3.09
C GLN A 216 3.71 6.48 -1.97
N MET A 217 4.97 6.71 -2.34
CA MET A 217 6.07 7.04 -1.43
C MET A 217 6.48 8.52 -1.56
N PRO A 218 6.82 9.22 -0.46
CA PRO A 218 7.41 10.55 -0.53
C PRO A 218 8.90 10.47 -0.90
N LEU A 219 9.34 11.32 -1.85
CA LEU A 219 10.68 11.26 -2.44
C LEU A 219 11.40 12.60 -2.26
N TRP A 220 12.04 12.89 -1.13
CA TRP A 220 12.95 14.04 -1.03
C TRP A 220 14.27 13.79 -0.27
N SER A 221 15.31 14.34 -0.90
CA SER A 221 16.75 14.51 -0.66
C SER A 221 17.48 13.96 0.58
N LEU A 222 18.64 13.33 0.33
CA LEU A 222 19.89 13.62 1.04
C LEU A 222 21.10 13.38 0.12
N THR A 223 21.92 14.41 -0.04
CA THR A 223 23.24 14.33 -0.66
C THR A 223 24.20 13.69 0.36
N THR A 224 24.39 12.38 0.29
CA THR A 224 25.38 11.68 1.12
C THR A 224 26.44 11.09 0.22
N TYR A 225 27.69 11.56 0.36
CA TYR A 225 28.85 10.94 -0.28
C TYR A 225 29.05 9.53 0.29
N MET A 226 28.78 8.48 -0.49
CA MET A 226 29.14 7.11 -0.13
C MET A 226 30.61 6.85 -0.44
N ASN A 227 31.34 6.34 0.55
CA ASN A 227 32.70 5.84 0.40
C ASN A 227 32.66 4.46 -0.29
N LEU A 228 33.62 4.18 -1.17
CA LEU A 228 33.74 2.92 -1.92
C LEU A 228 33.79 1.66 -1.02
N ASN A 229 34.18 1.80 0.24
CA ASN A 229 34.21 0.68 1.19
C ASN A 229 32.82 0.32 1.75
N ASP A 230 31.86 1.25 1.77
CA ASP A 230 30.48 0.95 2.19
C ASP A 230 29.71 0.20 1.09
N TYR A 231 30.14 0.35 -0.17
CA TYR A 231 29.58 -0.30 -1.36
C TYR A 231 29.74 -1.83 -1.34
N TYR A 232 30.89 -2.35 -0.92
CA TYR A 232 31.14 -3.80 -0.91
C TYR A 232 30.38 -4.54 0.21
N ARG A 233 30.18 -3.91 1.38
CA ARG A 233 29.41 -4.52 2.48
C ARG A 233 27.91 -4.60 2.21
N LEU A 234 27.39 -3.73 1.34
CA LEU A 234 26.00 -3.78 0.85
C LEU A 234 25.75 -4.95 -0.10
N PHE A 235 26.76 -5.36 -0.86
CA PHE A 235 26.63 -6.42 -1.87
C PHE A 235 26.51 -7.82 -1.24
N GLU A 236 27.26 -8.08 -0.16
CA GLU A 236 27.29 -9.41 0.47
C GLU A 236 26.17 -9.66 1.49
N ASN A 237 25.53 -8.63 2.04
CA ASN A 237 24.51 -8.77 3.10
C ASN A 237 23.12 -8.21 2.74
N SER A 238 22.87 -7.84 1.47
CA SER A 238 21.52 -7.43 1.07
C SER A 238 20.66 -8.65 0.74
N CYS A 239 19.49 -8.74 1.41
CA CYS A 239 18.37 -9.57 0.97
C CYS A 239 17.67 -8.98 -0.26
N LEU A 240 18.39 -8.25 -1.13
CA LEU A 240 17.93 -7.86 -2.46
C LEU A 240 17.94 -9.12 -3.32
N GLY A 241 16.95 -9.98 -3.07
CA GLY A 241 16.64 -11.11 -3.90
C GLY A 241 16.40 -10.62 -5.33
N ARG A 242 17.34 -10.97 -6.21
CA ARG A 242 17.18 -11.10 -7.66
C ARG A 242 16.21 -10.10 -8.28
N TYR A 243 16.65 -8.85 -8.43
CA TYR A 243 16.18 -8.10 -9.59
C TYR A 243 16.64 -8.87 -10.83
N ASP A 244 15.70 -9.15 -11.73
CA ASP A 244 16.03 -9.53 -13.10
C ASP A 244 16.95 -8.44 -13.66
N GLY A 245 18.18 -8.80 -14.04
CA GLY A 245 19.22 -7.85 -14.44
C GLY A 245 18.72 -6.90 -15.52
N GLU A 246 17.80 -7.38 -16.36
CA GLU A 246 17.16 -6.64 -17.45
C GLU A 246 16.32 -5.45 -16.96
N VAL A 247 15.59 -5.58 -15.85
CA VAL A 247 14.74 -4.51 -15.31
C VAL A 247 15.58 -3.38 -14.72
N TYR A 248 16.65 -3.75 -14.00
CA TYR A 248 17.59 -2.76 -13.45
C TYR A 248 18.36 -2.05 -14.57
N GLU A 249 18.84 -2.80 -15.58
CA GLU A 249 19.47 -2.22 -16.76
C GLU A 249 18.54 -1.27 -17.51
N ALA A 250 17.27 -1.62 -17.68
CA ALA A 250 16.29 -0.76 -18.35
C ALA A 250 16.02 0.56 -17.59
N LEU A 251 15.90 0.50 -16.26
CA LEU A 251 15.72 1.69 -15.42
C LEU A 251 16.96 2.60 -15.45
N MET A 252 18.14 2.01 -15.38
CA MET A 252 19.41 2.74 -15.43
C MET A 252 19.66 3.36 -16.81
N GLU A 253 19.33 2.65 -17.89
CA GLU A 253 19.45 3.16 -19.25
C GLU A 253 18.47 4.31 -19.50
N ARG A 254 17.24 4.20 -18.99
CA ARG A 254 16.25 5.28 -19.04
C ARG A 254 16.70 6.50 -18.24
N ALA A 255 17.30 6.30 -17.07
CA ALA A 255 17.86 7.38 -16.27
C ALA A 255 19.05 8.05 -16.96
N ARG A 256 19.91 7.27 -17.65
CA ARG A 256 21.06 7.76 -18.44
C ARG A 256 20.64 8.58 -19.65
N LEU A 257 19.59 8.16 -20.35
CA LEU A 257 19.08 8.82 -21.56
C LEU A 257 18.30 10.11 -21.26
N ASN A 258 17.87 10.34 -20.03
CA ASN A 258 17.18 11.56 -19.63
C ASN A 258 18.15 12.78 -19.65
N PRO A 259 17.91 13.83 -20.46
CA PRO A 259 18.77 15.01 -20.53
C PRO A 259 19.02 15.69 -19.19
N SER A 260 18.02 15.61 -18.29
CA SER A 260 18.04 16.21 -16.95
C SER A 260 19.03 15.51 -16.00
N ASN A 261 19.48 14.29 -16.34
CA ASN A 261 20.36 13.48 -15.50
C ASN A 261 21.82 13.48 -15.98
N ARG A 262 22.14 14.14 -17.10
CA ARG A 262 23.49 14.10 -17.72
C ARG A 262 24.64 14.47 -16.79
N HIS A 263 24.37 15.29 -15.77
CA HIS A 263 25.36 15.75 -14.79
C HIS A 263 25.32 14.98 -13.45
N ARG A 264 24.40 14.01 -13.31
CA ARG A 264 24.19 13.21 -12.08
C ARG A 264 24.59 11.75 -12.23
N VAL A 265 24.78 11.26 -13.45
CA VAL A 265 25.24 9.90 -13.72
C VAL A 265 26.75 9.83 -13.51
N HIS A 266 27.21 8.91 -12.66
CA HIS A 266 28.62 8.75 -12.32
C HIS A 266 29.46 8.39 -13.57
N PRO A 267 30.70 8.93 -13.73
CA PRO A 267 31.50 8.77 -14.95
C PRO A 267 31.71 7.32 -15.41
N VAL A 268 31.84 6.36 -14.48
CA VAL A 268 31.95 4.92 -14.80
C VAL A 268 30.83 4.45 -15.72
N TRP A 269 29.60 4.92 -15.52
CA TRP A 269 28.42 4.52 -16.29
C TRP A 269 28.30 5.23 -17.65
N LEU A 270 29.01 6.36 -17.84
CA LEU A 270 29.16 6.95 -19.17
C LEU A 270 30.10 6.11 -20.06
N SER A 271 30.99 5.32 -19.45
CA SER A 271 31.94 4.45 -20.14
C SER A 271 31.47 3.00 -20.34
N VAL A 272 30.34 2.59 -19.77
CA VAL A 272 29.77 1.26 -20.03
C VAL A 272 29.12 1.26 -21.43
N LYS A 273 29.87 0.80 -22.44
CA LYS A 273 29.29 0.39 -23.72
C LYS A 273 28.61 -0.96 -23.54
N GLN A 274 27.48 -1.16 -24.24
CA GLN A 274 26.76 -2.42 -24.33
C GLN A 274 27.72 -3.61 -24.47
N GLY A 275 27.76 -4.50 -23.47
CA GLY A 275 28.38 -5.82 -23.57
C GLY A 275 29.41 -6.21 -22.51
N THR A 276 29.87 -5.33 -21.61
CA THR A 276 31.00 -5.66 -20.72
C THR A 276 30.64 -6.08 -19.29
N LEU A 277 29.36 -6.26 -18.94
CA LEU A 277 28.94 -6.68 -17.60
C LEU A 277 28.71 -8.20 -17.45
N CYS A 278 28.86 -9.01 -18.50
CA CYS A 278 28.68 -10.46 -18.39
C CYS A 278 29.91 -11.23 -17.87
N LYS A 279 31.00 -10.55 -17.47
CA LYS A 279 32.21 -11.21 -16.94
C LYS A 279 32.92 -10.37 -15.88
N LEU A 280 32.27 -10.13 -14.75
CA LEU A 280 32.92 -9.81 -13.47
C LEU A 280 32.15 -10.46 -12.34
#